data_AF-A0A0R2QY71-F1
#
_entry.id   AF-A0A0R2QY71-F1
#
_cell.length_a   1.000
_cell.length_b   1.000
_cell.length_c   1.000
_cell.angle_alpha   90.00
_cell.angle_beta   90.00
_cell.angle_gamma   90.00
#
_symmetry.space_group_name_H-M   'P 1'
#
loop_
_entity.id
_entity.type
_entity.pdbx_description
1 polymer ?
#
loop_
_entity_poly.entity_id
_entity_poly.type
_entity_poly.pdbx_seq_one_letter_code
_entity_poly.pdbx_strand_id
1 'polypeptide(L)'
;LFDSLEIIPADVLLFSSSGIAIAGEGNICIKAYELLKAEFGIRPIKMHLHKQIPIGAGLGGGSADGAFTLIALNQLFDLRLSKEQLEKYALQLGADCPFFIENTPKYVSGIGEKMSSIYLDLSAFELQFIFPELHISTAEAYSEITPQLPLKNLSDLIHQPLENWKGKVKNDFEISAFKKHPKLKLMKEQLYSDGAIYASMSGSGSVLYGVFKK
;
A
#
# COMPACT_ATOMS: atom_id res chain seq x y z
N LEU A 1 7.42 -10.18 -0.85
CA LEU A 1 6.13 -10.12 -0.13
C LEU A 1 5.04 -9.83 -1.14
N PHE A 2 4.14 -10.77 -1.40
CA PHE A 2 3.05 -10.61 -2.38
C PHE A 2 1.83 -11.41 -1.96
N ASP A 3 0.65 -10.90 -2.30
CA ASP A 3 -0.58 -11.68 -2.33
C ASP A 3 -0.71 -12.38 -3.70
N SER A 4 -1.60 -13.35 -3.83
CA SER A 4 -1.85 -14.02 -5.12
C SER A 4 -3.34 -14.03 -5.42
N LEU A 5 -3.70 -13.54 -6.60
CA LEU A 5 -5.08 -13.39 -7.05
C LEU A 5 -5.30 -14.21 -8.31
N GLU A 6 -6.28 -15.11 -8.28
CA GLU A 6 -6.75 -15.87 -9.44
C GLU A 6 -8.19 -15.48 -9.76
N ILE A 7 -8.47 -15.21 -11.03
CA ILE A 7 -9.80 -14.89 -11.53
C ILE A 7 -10.06 -15.68 -12.80
N ILE A 8 -11.16 -16.44 -12.81
CA ILE A 8 -11.62 -17.19 -13.98
C ILE A 8 -13.11 -16.93 -14.24
N PRO A 9 -13.58 -17.00 -15.50
CA PRO A 9 -15.00 -16.96 -15.80
C PRO A 9 -15.76 -18.11 -15.13
N ALA A 10 -16.99 -17.84 -14.70
CA ALA A 10 -17.88 -18.82 -14.08
C ALA A 10 -19.34 -18.57 -14.49
N ASP A 11 -20.25 -19.40 -13.97
CA ASP A 11 -21.70 -19.25 -14.14
C ASP A 11 -22.33 -18.46 -12.98
N VAL A 12 -21.67 -18.45 -11.83
CA VAL A 12 -22.07 -17.73 -10.61
C VAL A 12 -20.88 -17.02 -9.99
N LEU A 13 -21.11 -15.88 -9.34
CA LEU A 13 -20.06 -15.17 -8.63
C LEU A 13 -19.64 -15.96 -7.40
N LEU A 14 -18.36 -16.34 -7.34
CA LEU A 14 -17.79 -17.04 -6.20
C LEU A 14 -16.51 -16.34 -5.74
N PHE A 15 -16.45 -16.04 -4.45
CA PHE A 15 -15.25 -15.56 -3.78
C PHE A 15 -14.73 -16.61 -2.82
N SER A 16 -13.42 -16.80 -2.79
CA SER A 16 -12.75 -17.59 -1.78
C SER A 16 -11.42 -16.95 -1.41
N SER A 17 -10.92 -17.24 -0.21
CA SER A 17 -9.61 -16.78 0.20
C SER A 17 -8.90 -17.84 1.03
N SER A 18 -7.57 -17.75 1.07
CA SER A 18 -6.70 -18.59 1.89
C SER A 18 -5.55 -17.74 2.45
N GLY A 19 -4.75 -18.31 3.35
CA GLY A 19 -3.68 -17.58 4.04
C GLY A 19 -4.22 -16.80 5.25
N ILE A 20 -3.86 -15.52 5.36
CA ILE A 20 -4.33 -14.63 6.44
C ILE A 20 -5.85 -14.47 6.34
N ALA A 21 -6.56 -14.73 7.45
CA ALA A 21 -8.01 -14.58 7.51
C ALA A 21 -8.43 -13.12 7.29
N ILE A 22 -9.34 -12.92 6.33
CA ILE A 22 -9.90 -11.60 6.02
C ILE A 22 -11.18 -11.44 6.83
N ALA A 23 -11.19 -10.53 7.80
CA ALA A 23 -12.34 -10.27 8.65
C ALA A 23 -13.35 -9.31 8.00
N GLY A 24 -14.63 -9.47 8.33
CA GLY A 24 -15.72 -8.56 7.95
C GLY A 24 -16.43 -8.91 6.64
N GLU A 25 -17.45 -8.11 6.33
CA GLU A 25 -18.24 -8.21 5.10
C GLU A 25 -17.72 -7.23 4.04
N GLY A 26 -17.73 -7.65 2.77
CA GLY A 26 -17.41 -6.77 1.63
C GLY A 26 -15.91 -6.65 1.31
N ASN A 27 -15.31 -7.75 0.84
CA ASN A 27 -13.95 -7.77 0.31
C ASN A 27 -13.77 -6.78 -0.86
N ILE A 28 -12.67 -6.02 -0.86
CA ILE A 28 -12.38 -4.98 -1.85
C ILE A 28 -12.28 -5.51 -3.29
N CYS A 29 -11.83 -6.76 -3.49
CA CYS A 29 -11.83 -7.41 -4.79
C CYS A 29 -13.25 -7.66 -5.31
N ILE A 30 -14.19 -8.01 -4.43
CA ILE A 30 -15.60 -8.14 -4.80
C ILE A 30 -16.21 -6.78 -5.11
N LYS A 31 -15.85 -5.73 -4.36
CA LYS A 31 -16.24 -4.36 -4.71
C LYS A 31 -15.71 -3.94 -6.09
N ALA A 32 -14.46 -4.26 -6.40
CA ALA A 32 -13.85 -4.00 -7.71
C ALA A 32 -14.60 -4.71 -8.85
N TYR A 33 -14.98 -5.97 -8.65
CA TYR A 33 -15.80 -6.72 -9.59
C TYR A 33 -17.18 -6.08 -9.79
N GLU A 34 -17.90 -5.78 -8.71
CA GLU A 34 -19.24 -5.17 -8.82
C GLU A 34 -19.20 -3.79 -9.48
N LEU A 35 -18.14 -2.99 -9.25
CA LEU A 35 -17.95 -1.71 -9.95
C LEU A 35 -17.88 -1.89 -11.48
N LEU A 36 -17.02 -2.80 -11.97
CA LEU A 36 -16.90 -3.02 -13.41
C LEU A 36 -18.10 -3.75 -14.00
N LYS A 37 -18.75 -4.64 -13.23
CA LYS A 37 -19.99 -5.31 -13.63
C LYS A 37 -21.13 -4.32 -13.83
N ALA A 38 -21.29 -3.35 -12.94
CA ALA A 38 -22.32 -2.33 -13.05
C ALA A 38 -22.19 -1.52 -14.35
N GLU A 39 -20.96 -1.20 -14.75
CA GLU A 39 -20.69 -0.38 -15.94
C GLU A 39 -20.67 -1.20 -17.25
N PHE A 40 -20.03 -2.37 -17.26
CA PHE A 40 -19.73 -3.13 -18.48
C PHE A 40 -20.56 -4.40 -18.64
N GLY A 41 -21.38 -4.77 -17.65
CA GLY A 41 -22.19 -5.99 -17.70
C GLY A 41 -21.37 -7.28 -17.78
N ILE A 42 -20.15 -7.29 -17.21
CA ILE A 42 -19.27 -8.46 -17.26
C ILE A 42 -19.92 -9.70 -16.61
N ARG A 43 -19.65 -10.87 -17.19
CA ARG A 43 -20.20 -12.16 -16.72
C ARG A 43 -19.63 -12.55 -15.35
N PRO A 44 -20.31 -13.46 -14.62
CA PRO A 44 -19.81 -13.98 -13.35
C PRO A 44 -18.42 -14.60 -13.43
N ILE A 45 -17.71 -14.52 -12.30
CA ILE A 45 -16.36 -15.04 -12.12
C ILE A 45 -16.25 -15.87 -10.84
N LYS A 46 -15.25 -16.76 -10.83
CA LYS A 46 -14.70 -17.34 -9.61
C LYS A 46 -13.38 -16.64 -9.32
N MET A 47 -13.25 -16.14 -8.10
CA MET A 47 -12.09 -15.41 -7.62
C MET A 47 -11.50 -16.10 -6.38
N HIS A 48 -10.19 -16.28 -6.36
CA HIS A 48 -9.45 -16.73 -5.19
C HIS A 48 -8.34 -15.74 -4.83
N LEU A 49 -8.33 -15.28 -3.58
CA LEU A 49 -7.26 -14.45 -3.03
C LEU A 49 -6.47 -15.23 -1.96
N HIS A 50 -5.21 -15.53 -2.23
CA HIS A 50 -4.29 -16.02 -1.23
C HIS A 50 -3.56 -14.85 -0.56
N LYS A 51 -3.93 -14.57 0.70
CA LYS A 51 -3.46 -13.40 1.45
C LYS A 51 -2.21 -13.73 2.28
N GLN A 52 -1.12 -13.02 2.02
CA GLN A 52 0.14 -13.08 2.76
C GLN A 52 0.57 -11.71 3.28
N ILE A 53 0.20 -10.60 2.64
CA ILE A 53 0.52 -9.26 3.13
C ILE A 53 -0.31 -8.97 4.38
N PRO A 54 0.30 -8.70 5.53
CA PRO A 54 -0.44 -8.52 6.78
C PRO A 54 -1.43 -7.34 6.72
N ILE A 55 -2.61 -7.56 7.30
CA ILE A 55 -3.71 -6.58 7.29
C ILE A 55 -3.43 -5.48 8.33
N GLY A 56 -3.55 -4.22 7.91
CA GLY A 56 -3.28 -3.06 8.76
C GLY A 56 -1.82 -2.90 9.17
N ALA A 57 -0.91 -3.41 8.35
CA ALA A 57 0.54 -3.25 8.53
C ALA A 57 1.12 -1.98 7.90
N GLY A 58 0.30 -1.17 7.22
CA GLY A 58 0.73 0.04 6.53
C GLY A 58 1.33 -0.20 5.14
N LEU A 59 1.19 -1.43 4.60
CA LEU A 59 1.79 -1.85 3.33
C LEU A 59 0.84 -1.76 2.12
N GLY A 60 -0.39 -1.28 2.31
CA GLY A 60 -1.37 -1.13 1.22
C GLY A 60 -1.86 -2.43 0.58
N GLY A 61 -1.70 -3.59 1.23
CA GLY A 61 -2.03 -4.90 0.64
C GLY A 61 -3.46 -5.01 0.13
N GLY A 62 -4.46 -4.59 0.92
CA GLY A 62 -5.85 -4.60 0.44
C GLY A 62 -6.10 -3.66 -0.74
N SER A 63 -5.47 -2.48 -0.74
CA SER A 63 -5.55 -1.53 -1.86
C SER A 63 -4.93 -2.12 -3.14
N ALA A 64 -3.82 -2.84 -3.00
CA ALA A 64 -3.22 -3.62 -4.09
C ALA A 64 -4.19 -4.70 -4.59
N ASP A 65 -4.77 -5.49 -3.70
CA ASP A 65 -5.72 -6.55 -4.07
C ASP A 65 -6.89 -6.00 -4.89
N GLY A 66 -7.47 -4.87 -4.49
CA GLY A 66 -8.54 -4.19 -5.23
C GLY A 66 -8.10 -3.67 -6.61
N ALA A 67 -6.95 -2.99 -6.67
CA ALA A 67 -6.41 -2.44 -7.91
C ALA A 67 -6.03 -3.55 -8.92
N PHE A 68 -5.35 -4.60 -8.47
CA PHE A 68 -5.00 -5.75 -9.31
C PHE A 68 -6.23 -6.54 -9.75
N THR A 69 -7.31 -6.53 -8.97
CA THR A 69 -8.61 -7.07 -9.42
C THR A 69 -9.14 -6.29 -10.63
N LEU A 70 -9.13 -4.95 -10.59
CA LEU A 70 -9.55 -4.12 -11.73
C LEU A 70 -8.70 -4.39 -12.97
N ILE A 71 -7.37 -4.50 -12.82
CA ILE A 71 -6.44 -4.82 -13.90
C ILE A 71 -6.77 -6.19 -14.51
N ALA A 72 -6.90 -7.21 -13.67
CA ALA A 72 -7.17 -8.58 -14.11
C ALA A 72 -8.52 -8.69 -14.82
N LEU A 73 -9.57 -8.01 -14.33
CA LEU A 73 -10.89 -7.98 -14.97
C LEU A 73 -10.86 -7.24 -16.31
N ASN A 74 -10.16 -6.10 -16.38
CA ASN A 74 -9.97 -5.35 -17.62
C ASN A 74 -9.30 -6.21 -18.71
N GLN A 75 -8.30 -7.01 -18.32
CA GLN A 75 -7.63 -7.95 -19.22
C GLN A 75 -8.52 -9.15 -19.59
N LEU A 76 -9.13 -9.79 -18.60
CA LEU A 76 -9.94 -11.00 -18.79
C LEU A 76 -11.14 -10.76 -19.70
N PHE A 77 -11.74 -9.57 -19.64
CA PHE A 77 -12.92 -9.22 -20.42
C PHE A 77 -12.65 -8.26 -21.59
N ASP A 78 -11.37 -7.97 -21.90
CA ASP A 78 -10.96 -7.01 -22.94
C ASP A 78 -11.75 -5.69 -22.86
N LEU A 79 -11.87 -5.10 -21.67
CA LEU A 79 -12.64 -3.86 -21.48
C LEU A 79 -11.93 -2.62 -22.06
N ARG A 80 -10.64 -2.75 -22.38
CA ARG A 80 -9.78 -1.72 -22.99
C ARG A 80 -9.75 -0.40 -22.21
N LEU A 81 -9.90 -0.47 -20.89
CA LEU A 81 -9.72 0.67 -20.02
C LEU A 81 -8.25 1.10 -20.05
N SER A 82 -8.03 2.41 -20.24
CA SER A 82 -6.72 3.02 -20.06
C SER A 82 -6.32 3.00 -18.58
N LYS A 83 -5.02 3.25 -18.31
CA LYS A 83 -4.52 3.36 -16.94
C LYS A 83 -5.23 4.46 -16.16
N GLU A 84 -5.44 5.62 -16.77
CA GLU A 84 -6.12 6.76 -16.15
C GLU A 84 -7.59 6.45 -15.85
N GLN A 85 -8.24 5.62 -16.68
CA GLN A 85 -9.60 5.13 -16.38
C GLN A 85 -9.58 4.13 -15.23
N LEU A 86 -8.64 3.19 -15.20
CA LEU A 86 -8.47 2.24 -14.10
C LEU A 86 -8.18 2.95 -12.77
N GLU A 87 -7.35 3.99 -12.77
CA GLU A 87 -7.08 4.82 -11.58
C GLU A 87 -8.35 5.49 -11.05
N LYS A 88 -9.25 5.94 -11.93
CA LYS A 88 -10.56 6.50 -11.51
C LYS A 88 -11.47 5.46 -10.86
N TYR A 89 -11.48 4.22 -11.36
CA TYR A 89 -12.20 3.14 -10.69
C TYR A 89 -11.53 2.73 -9.37
N ALA A 90 -10.21 2.67 -9.35
CA ALA A 90 -9.44 2.35 -8.16
C ALA A 90 -9.68 3.38 -7.04
N LEU A 91 -9.76 4.67 -7.36
CA LEU A 91 -10.03 5.73 -6.39
C LEU A 91 -11.37 5.54 -5.66
N GLN A 92 -12.37 4.95 -6.33
CA GLN A 92 -13.66 4.62 -5.71
C GLN A 92 -13.56 3.47 -4.70
N LEU A 93 -12.54 2.61 -4.80
CA LEU A 93 -12.28 1.53 -3.85
C LEU A 93 -11.53 2.05 -2.61
N GLY A 94 -10.61 2.99 -2.79
CA GLY A 94 -9.86 3.62 -1.71
C GLY A 94 -8.74 4.52 -2.22
N ALA A 95 -8.33 5.48 -1.40
CA ALA A 95 -7.36 6.51 -1.80
C ALA A 95 -5.97 5.98 -2.19
N ASP A 96 -5.55 4.84 -1.63
CA ASP A 96 -4.27 4.19 -1.96
C ASP A 96 -4.36 3.27 -3.19
N CYS A 97 -5.55 2.90 -3.66
CA CYS A 97 -5.71 1.94 -4.75
C CYS A 97 -5.14 2.42 -6.10
N PRO A 98 -5.31 3.71 -6.50
CA PRO A 98 -4.76 4.22 -7.76
C PRO A 98 -3.24 4.01 -7.90
N PHE A 99 -2.49 4.10 -6.80
CA PHE A 99 -1.04 3.91 -6.79
C PHE A 99 -0.61 2.56 -7.40
N PHE A 100 -1.40 1.51 -7.18
CA PHE A 100 -1.10 0.15 -7.64
C PHE A 100 -1.45 -0.11 -9.11
N ILE A 101 -2.07 0.85 -9.82
CA ILE A 101 -2.37 0.68 -11.25
C ILE A 101 -1.11 0.73 -12.10
N GLU A 102 -0.28 1.77 -11.92
CA GLU A 102 1.03 1.82 -12.57
C GLU A 102 2.08 1.02 -11.80
N ASN A 103 1.93 0.90 -10.48
CA ASN A 103 2.80 0.12 -9.60
C ASN A 103 4.29 0.50 -9.74
N THR A 104 4.57 1.79 -9.82
CA THR A 104 5.93 2.37 -9.87
C THR A 104 6.12 3.40 -8.76
N PRO A 105 7.35 3.77 -8.38
CA PRO A 105 7.57 4.87 -7.44
C PRO A 105 6.89 6.18 -7.87
N LYS A 106 6.08 6.75 -6.98
CA LYS A 106 5.37 8.03 -7.19
C LYS A 106 5.57 8.95 -5.99
N TYR A 107 5.56 10.26 -6.26
CA TYR A 107 5.24 11.27 -5.27
C TYR A 107 3.73 11.50 -5.28
N VAL A 108 3.08 11.43 -4.12
CA VAL A 108 1.63 11.47 -4.00
C VAL A 108 1.21 12.64 -3.10
N SER A 109 0.17 13.35 -3.51
CA SER A 109 -0.42 14.48 -2.77
C SER A 109 -1.96 14.46 -2.87
N GLY A 110 -2.62 15.40 -2.18
CA GLY A 110 -4.07 15.38 -2.01
C GLY A 110 -4.47 14.36 -0.95
N ILE A 111 -5.55 13.63 -1.18
CA ILE A 111 -5.95 12.47 -0.39
C ILE A 111 -5.25 11.18 -0.81
N GLY A 112 -4.50 11.21 -1.91
CA GLY A 112 -3.90 10.01 -2.55
C GLY A 112 -4.07 10.00 -4.08
N GLU A 113 -4.82 10.97 -4.62
CA GLU A 113 -5.27 10.99 -6.01
C GLU A 113 -4.33 11.76 -6.95
N LYS A 114 -3.44 12.61 -6.44
CA LYS A 114 -2.51 13.40 -7.27
C LYS A 114 -1.13 12.77 -7.24
N MET A 115 -0.83 12.00 -8.27
CA MET A 115 0.42 11.24 -8.41
C MET A 115 1.34 11.87 -9.47
N SER A 116 2.63 12.01 -9.14
CA SER A 116 3.67 12.35 -10.10
C SER A 116 4.79 11.30 -10.06
N SER A 117 5.30 10.92 -11.23
CA SER A 117 6.40 9.95 -11.32
C SER A 117 7.66 10.49 -10.66
N ILE A 118 8.35 9.62 -9.93
CA ILE A 118 9.69 9.90 -9.42
C ILE A 118 10.66 8.84 -9.91
N TYR A 119 11.91 9.24 -10.12
CA TYR A 119 12.99 8.29 -10.35
C TYR A 119 13.56 7.86 -8.99
N LEU A 120 13.49 6.57 -8.70
CA LEU A 120 14.06 5.99 -7.49
C LEU A 120 14.68 4.64 -7.86
N ASP A 121 16.02 4.57 -7.85
CA ASP A 121 16.77 3.35 -8.08
C ASP A 121 17.21 2.74 -6.75
N LEU A 122 16.63 1.57 -6.44
CA LEU A 122 16.96 0.80 -5.24
C LEU A 122 17.78 -0.46 -5.56
N SER A 123 18.30 -0.61 -6.79
CA SER A 123 18.98 -1.84 -7.24
C SER A 123 20.21 -2.21 -6.40
N ALA A 124 20.92 -1.21 -5.87
CA ALA A 124 22.09 -1.36 -5.00
C ALA A 124 21.75 -1.62 -3.51
N PHE A 125 20.47 -1.74 -3.16
CA PHE A 125 20.02 -1.82 -1.78
C PHE A 125 19.15 -3.06 -1.51
N GLU A 126 19.08 -3.44 -0.25
CA GLU A 126 18.14 -4.45 0.28
C GLU A 126 17.19 -3.80 1.28
N LEU A 127 15.95 -4.29 1.31
CA LEU A 127 14.94 -3.87 2.27
C LEU A 127 14.71 -4.99 3.28
N GLN A 128 14.86 -4.68 4.55
CA GLN A 128 14.45 -5.57 5.64
C GLN A 128 13.21 -5.01 6.32
N PHE A 129 12.30 -5.90 6.72
CA PHE A 129 11.04 -5.54 7.35
C PHE A 129 10.96 -6.19 8.74
N ILE A 130 10.46 -5.43 9.71
CA ILE A 130 10.09 -5.94 11.04
C ILE A 130 8.57 -5.90 11.15
N PHE A 131 7.97 -7.06 11.37
CA PHE A 131 6.53 -7.23 11.55
C PHE A 131 6.24 -7.37 13.06
N PRO A 132 5.77 -6.33 13.75
CA PRO A 132 5.63 -6.35 15.21
C PRO A 132 4.34 -7.01 15.72
N GLU A 133 3.58 -7.66 14.83
CA GLU A 133 2.25 -8.25 15.08
C GLU A 133 1.30 -7.29 15.82
N LEU A 134 1.40 -6.00 15.51
CA LEU A 134 0.61 -4.93 16.10
C LEU A 134 -0.32 -4.35 15.05
N HIS A 135 -1.61 -4.25 15.34
CA HIS A 135 -2.55 -3.58 14.46
C HIS A 135 -2.78 -2.14 14.95
N ILE A 136 -2.55 -1.16 14.07
CA ILE A 136 -2.91 0.24 14.29
C ILE A 136 -3.93 0.59 13.21
N SER A 137 -5.16 0.91 13.61
CA SER A 137 -6.17 1.27 12.62
C SER A 137 -5.82 2.62 11.99
N THR A 138 -6.06 2.77 10.68
CA THR A 138 -5.81 4.04 9.97
C THR A 138 -6.59 5.18 10.62
N ALA A 139 -7.85 4.96 11.00
CA ALA A 139 -8.67 5.98 11.68
C ALA A 139 -8.04 6.44 13.00
N GLU A 140 -7.53 5.52 13.82
CA GLU A 140 -6.81 5.86 15.05
C GLU A 140 -5.55 6.66 14.75
N ALA A 141 -4.73 6.22 13.79
CA ALA A 141 -3.48 6.88 13.45
C ALA A 141 -3.72 8.32 12.98
N TYR A 142 -4.71 8.54 12.11
CA TYR A 142 -5.07 9.88 11.62
C TYR A 142 -5.67 10.76 12.71
N SER A 143 -6.39 10.20 13.69
CA SER A 143 -6.98 10.99 14.78
C SER A 143 -5.94 11.67 15.68
N GLU A 144 -4.70 11.19 15.64
CA GLU A 144 -3.56 11.71 16.40
C GLU A 144 -2.66 12.66 15.58
N ILE A 145 -3.01 12.94 14.32
CA ILE A 145 -2.24 13.81 13.44
C ILE A 145 -2.85 15.21 13.40
N THR A 146 -2.01 16.19 13.71
CA THR A 146 -2.26 17.60 13.37
C THR A 146 -1.37 17.96 12.19
N PRO A 147 -1.92 18.22 10.98
CA PRO A 147 -1.12 18.59 9.82
C PRO A 147 -0.26 19.81 10.08
N GLN A 148 1.00 19.76 9.64
CA GLN A 148 1.94 20.87 9.74
C GLN A 148 2.60 21.14 8.40
N LEU A 149 2.97 22.40 8.17
CA LEU A 149 3.80 22.75 7.03
C LEU A 149 5.23 22.23 7.29
N PRO A 150 5.78 21.39 6.41
CA PRO A 150 7.11 20.86 6.62
C PRO A 150 8.15 21.97 6.39
N LEU A 151 9.20 21.98 7.21
CA LEU A 151 10.31 22.94 7.07
C LEU A 151 11.08 22.79 5.76
N LYS A 152 11.06 21.58 5.17
CA LYS A 152 11.66 21.26 3.88
C LYS A 152 10.66 20.47 3.06
N ASN A 153 10.57 20.78 1.77
CA ASN A 153 9.69 20.05 0.87
C ASN A 153 10.20 18.61 0.73
N LEU A 154 9.30 17.63 0.87
CA LEU A 154 9.64 16.22 0.71
C LEU A 154 10.14 15.94 -0.72
N SER A 155 9.59 16.64 -1.73
CA SER A 155 10.07 16.52 -3.11
C SER A 155 11.56 16.78 -3.23
N ASP A 156 12.11 17.75 -2.50
CA ASP A 156 13.53 18.11 -2.61
C ASP A 156 14.42 17.11 -1.87
N LEU A 157 13.88 16.44 -0.86
CA LEU A 157 14.60 15.46 -0.06
C LEU A 157 14.73 14.11 -0.78
N ILE A 158 13.67 13.65 -1.43
CA ILE A 158 13.65 12.32 -2.09
C ILE A 158 14.52 12.27 -3.35
N HIS A 159 14.92 13.42 -3.91
CA HIS A 159 15.89 13.50 -5.00
C HIS A 159 17.36 13.50 -4.53
N GLN A 160 17.61 13.60 -3.21
CA GLN A 160 18.95 13.44 -2.65
C GLN A 160 19.27 11.96 -2.44
N PRO A 161 20.57 11.59 -2.39
CA PRO A 161 20.99 10.23 -2.04
C PRO A 161 20.33 9.73 -0.74
N LEU A 162 20.00 8.43 -0.67
CA LEU A 162 19.29 7.85 0.48
C LEU A 162 20.02 8.06 1.81
N GLU A 163 21.36 8.13 1.78
CA GLU A 163 22.19 8.42 2.96
C GLU A 163 21.84 9.77 3.61
N ASN A 164 21.28 10.70 2.83
CA ASN A 164 20.87 12.02 3.32
C ASN A 164 19.46 12.04 3.91
N TRP A 165 18.71 10.93 3.85
CA TRP A 165 17.31 10.87 4.27
C TRP A 165 17.16 10.77 5.79
N LYS A 166 18.13 10.16 6.48
CA LYS A 166 18.10 9.96 7.94
C LYS A 166 17.89 11.29 8.66
N GLY A 167 16.80 11.38 9.43
CA GLY A 167 16.41 12.59 10.17
C GLY A 167 15.74 13.69 9.35
N LYS A 168 15.63 13.55 8.02
CA LYS A 168 15.00 14.53 7.12
C LYS A 168 13.71 14.01 6.49
N VAL A 169 13.72 12.81 5.92
CA VAL A 169 12.52 12.13 5.41
C VAL A 169 11.85 11.42 6.57
N LYS A 170 10.66 11.89 6.94
CA LYS A 170 9.93 11.45 8.14
C LYS A 170 8.54 10.99 7.77
N ASN A 171 8.04 10.06 8.57
CA ASN A 171 6.65 9.68 8.59
C ASN A 171 6.01 10.28 9.86
N ASP A 172 5.06 11.19 9.70
CA ASP A 172 4.44 11.92 10.81
C ASP A 172 3.69 10.99 11.79
N PHE A 173 3.21 9.83 11.32
CA PHE A 173 2.59 8.82 12.17
C PHE A 173 3.56 8.21 13.19
N GLU A 174 4.87 8.26 12.95
CA GLU A 174 5.87 7.73 13.90
C GLU A 174 5.79 8.45 15.25
N ILE A 175 5.45 9.74 15.28
CA ILE A 175 5.43 10.52 16.53
C ILE A 175 4.40 9.95 17.50
N SER A 176 3.14 9.81 17.06
CA SER A 176 2.05 9.30 17.88
C SER A 176 2.19 7.78 18.09
N ALA A 177 2.55 7.03 17.05
CA ALA A 177 2.73 5.58 17.15
C ALA A 177 3.84 5.19 18.12
N PHE A 178 4.97 5.88 18.13
CA PHE A 178 6.08 5.57 19.05
C PHE A 178 5.79 6.01 20.48
N LYS A 179 4.97 7.05 20.67
CA LYS A 179 4.49 7.45 22.00
C LYS A 179 3.56 6.38 22.59
N LYS A 180 2.60 5.89 21.81
CA LYS A 180 1.66 4.84 22.24
C LYS A 180 2.33 3.47 22.35
N HIS A 181 3.27 3.16 21.46
CA HIS A 181 3.95 1.87 21.38
C HIS A 181 5.48 2.05 21.30
N PRO A 182 6.15 2.30 22.45
CA PRO A 182 7.60 2.52 22.49
C PRO A 182 8.44 1.40 21.85
N LYS A 183 7.92 0.17 21.81
CA LYS A 183 8.56 -0.97 21.11
C LYS A 183 8.85 -0.69 19.63
N LEU A 184 8.00 0.08 18.94
CA LEU A 184 8.20 0.41 17.53
C LEU A 184 9.42 1.30 17.33
N LYS A 185 9.66 2.22 18.27
CA LYS A 185 10.85 3.08 18.27
C LYS A 185 12.11 2.24 18.44
N LEU A 186 12.10 1.30 19.40
CA LEU A 186 13.22 0.37 19.63
C LEU A 186 13.52 -0.48 18.38
N MET A 187 12.49 -0.95 17.68
CA MET A 187 12.65 -1.69 16.42
C MET A 187 13.30 -0.85 15.31
N LYS A 188 12.91 0.44 15.20
CA LYS A 188 13.55 1.38 14.27
C LYS A 188 15.02 1.65 14.65
N GLU A 189 15.31 1.80 15.94
CA GLU A 189 16.68 1.96 16.45
C GLU A 189 17.52 0.69 16.23
N GLN A 190 16.91 -0.49 16.34
CA GLN A 190 17.55 -1.77 16.02
C GLN A 190 17.97 -1.83 14.54
N LEU A 191 17.07 -1.49 13.60
CA LEU A 191 17.42 -1.43 12.17
C LEU A 191 18.63 -0.53 11.89
N TYR A 192 18.71 0.63 12.55
CA TYR A 192 19.88 1.49 12.43
C TYR A 192 21.15 0.89 13.05
N SER A 193 21.01 0.17 14.16
CA SER A 193 22.13 -0.53 14.83
C SER A 193 22.64 -1.69 13.97
N ASP A 194 21.76 -2.32 13.20
CA ASP A 194 22.08 -3.40 12.25
C ASP A 194 22.72 -2.88 10.95
N GLY A 195 22.83 -1.56 10.78
CA GLY A 195 23.52 -0.94 9.65
C GLY A 195 22.61 -0.35 8.57
N ALA A 196 21.31 -0.16 8.85
CA ALA A 196 20.42 0.51 7.90
C ALA A 196 20.89 1.95 7.64
N ILE A 197 20.98 2.35 6.38
CA ILE A 197 21.25 3.75 6.00
C ILE A 197 20.03 4.64 6.24
N TYR A 198 18.85 4.05 6.15
CA TYR A 198 17.57 4.69 6.42
C TYR A 198 16.60 3.66 6.99
N ALA A 199 15.82 4.04 7.99
CA ALA A 199 14.75 3.22 8.54
C ALA A 199 13.54 4.09 8.86
N SER A 200 12.35 3.57 8.62
CA SER A 200 11.08 4.23 8.91
C SER A 200 9.93 3.23 9.08
N MET A 201 8.81 3.71 9.63
CA MET A 201 7.54 3.01 9.62
C MET A 201 6.85 3.18 8.26
N SER A 202 6.21 2.12 7.76
CA SER A 202 5.40 2.16 6.53
C SER A 202 3.96 2.59 6.82
N GLY A 203 3.41 3.53 6.04
CA GLY A 203 2.05 4.03 6.19
C GLY A 203 1.72 4.51 7.61
N SER A 204 0.50 4.23 8.09
CA SER A 204 0.09 4.44 9.48
C SER A 204 0.67 3.43 10.46
N GLY A 205 1.58 2.55 10.00
CA GLY A 205 2.13 1.45 10.76
C GLY A 205 1.31 0.16 10.65
N SER A 206 1.77 -0.92 11.29
CA SER A 206 2.88 -0.94 12.27
C SER A 206 4.22 -1.44 11.73
N VAL A 207 4.35 -1.82 10.46
CA VAL A 207 5.60 -2.38 9.94
C VAL A 207 6.70 -1.33 9.90
N LEU A 208 7.88 -1.70 10.40
CA LEU A 208 9.11 -0.94 10.22
C LEU A 208 9.89 -1.55 9.06
N TYR A 209 10.58 -0.72 8.30
CA TYR A 209 11.52 -1.16 7.28
C TYR A 209 12.85 -0.43 7.42
N GLY A 210 13.93 -1.13 7.08
CA GLY A 210 15.28 -0.59 6.95
C GLY A 210 15.80 -0.80 5.55
N VAL A 211 16.55 0.19 5.05
CA VAL A 211 17.26 0.16 3.77
C VAL A 211 18.74 -0.08 4.05
N PHE A 212 19.31 -1.10 3.44
CA PHE A 212 20.70 -1.53 3.62
C PHE A 212 21.42 -1.52 2.28
N LYS A 213 22.73 -1.23 2.27
CA LYS A 213 23.55 -1.42 1.07
C LYS A 213 23.80 -2.92 0.87
N LYS A 214 23.76 -3.37 -0.38
CA LYS A 214 24.23 -4.71 -0.77
C LYS A 214 25.75 -4.84 -0.65
#